data_AF-D8RMW6-F1
#
_entry.id   AF-D8RMW6-F1
#
_cell.length_a   1.000
_cell.length_b   1.000
_cell.length_c   1.000
_cell.angle_alpha   90.00
_cell.angle_beta   90.00
_cell.angle_gamma   90.00
#
_symmetry.space_group_name_H-M   'P 1'
#
loop_
_entity.id
_entity.type
_entity.pdbx_description
1 polymer ?
#
loop_
_entity_poly.entity_id
_entity_poly.type
_entity_poly.pdbx_seq_one_letter_code
_entity_poly.pdbx_strand_id
1 'polypeptide(L)'
;MILGILFGGLSKLFFDGGNLTFDNQAFFYWLLPIIIFNAGYSLKRKDFFRNFTTIMLFAVAGTVVSALAYGLLTYFLYLAGVIRHLSKEAPLLDSLMFGALISAIDPVATLSIFQDVHAPTLLYNLVLGESLVNDASAIVLFRTFVSIQCFSSKYNDTRALFHCDTVQFCVISVASTALGFVVSLLCALVLKFIDSKSEYAKFELAFILISAYVAYAVGELLSLSGIMSLFFCGICNAHYGYYNSSQASKIGSRYALEALSFLAEIFVFGYLGMQVVLLDHKFDTGLILSAIPLCLISRAINIFPLSWLANKGR
;
A
#
# COMPACT_ATOMS: atom_id res chain seq x y z
N MET A 1 0.20 10.31 15.41
CA MET A 1 1.67 10.54 15.46
C MET A 1 2.11 11.37 16.66
N ILE A 2 1.72 12.64 16.81
CA ILE A 2 2.16 13.50 17.94
C ILE A 2 1.84 12.88 19.31
N LEU A 3 0.62 12.36 19.50
CA LEU A 3 0.25 11.63 20.72
C LEU A 3 1.15 10.41 20.99
N GLY A 4 1.57 9.71 19.92
CA GLY A 4 2.52 8.59 20.02
C GLY A 4 3.91 9.02 20.45
N ILE A 5 4.40 10.17 19.96
CA ILE A 5 5.67 10.77 20.38
C ILE A 5 5.60 11.14 21.86
N LEU A 6 4.51 11.79 22.31
CA LEU A 6 4.32 12.14 23.72
C LEU A 6 4.30 10.89 24.60
N PHE A 7 3.55 9.86 24.20
CA PHE A 7 3.47 8.59 24.92
C PHE A 7 4.82 7.87 24.97
N GLY A 8 5.55 7.82 23.86
CA GLY A 8 6.90 7.24 23.80
C GLY A 8 7.94 8.01 24.63
N GLY A 9 7.82 9.34 24.69
CA GLY A 9 8.62 10.17 25.59
C GLY A 9 8.33 9.88 27.05
N LEU A 10 7.05 9.81 27.44
CA LEU A 10 6.63 9.45 28.80
C LEU A 10 7.11 8.04 29.16
N SER A 11 6.96 7.05 28.27
CA SER A 11 7.39 5.68 28.56
C SER A 11 8.91 5.57 28.74
N LYS A 12 9.70 6.32 27.96
CA LYS A 12 11.15 6.38 28.11
C LYS A 12 11.57 7.01 29.44
N LEU A 13 10.82 8.02 29.92
CA LEU A 13 11.10 8.70 31.18
C LEU A 13 10.69 7.90 32.43
N PHE A 14 9.56 7.18 32.38
CA PHE A 14 8.99 6.49 33.55
C PHE A 14 9.30 4.99 33.64
N PHE A 15 9.56 4.32 32.50
CA PHE A 15 9.66 2.86 32.43
C PHE A 15 10.93 2.36 31.74
N ASP A 16 11.96 3.22 31.64
CA ASP A 16 13.26 2.92 31.00
C ASP A 16 13.14 2.36 29.56
N GLY A 17 12.01 2.65 28.89
CA GLY A 17 11.73 2.18 27.53
C GLY A 17 11.46 0.68 27.41
N GLY A 18 11.07 -0.02 28.49
CA GLY A 18 10.85 -1.47 28.47
C GLY A 18 9.96 -1.94 27.30
N ASN A 19 10.46 -2.91 26.51
CA ASN A 19 9.84 -3.74 25.47
C ASN A 19 8.56 -3.26 24.75
N LEU A 20 8.37 -1.94 24.55
CA LEU A 20 7.34 -1.39 23.68
C LEU A 20 7.84 -1.40 22.23
N THR A 21 8.41 -2.53 21.81
CA THR A 21 8.86 -2.75 20.44
C THR A 21 7.66 -2.97 19.53
N PHE A 22 7.73 -2.42 18.32
CA PHE A 22 6.71 -2.63 17.32
C PHE A 22 6.63 -4.13 16.97
N ASP A 23 5.49 -4.75 17.26
CA ASP A 23 5.24 -6.13 16.85
C ASP A 23 4.85 -6.15 15.37
N ASN A 24 5.83 -6.48 14.54
CA ASN A 24 5.65 -6.64 13.10
C ASN A 24 4.55 -7.67 12.77
N GLN A 25 4.42 -8.75 13.55
CA GLN A 25 3.42 -9.78 13.29
C GLN A 25 2.01 -9.26 13.57
N ALA A 26 1.82 -8.56 14.69
CA ALA A 26 0.55 -7.92 14.99
C ALA A 26 0.14 -6.95 13.88
N PHE A 27 1.08 -6.15 13.37
CA PHE A 27 0.82 -5.23 12.27
C PHE A 27 0.39 -5.95 10.99
N PHE A 28 1.17 -6.91 10.51
CA PHE A 28 0.89 -7.60 9.24
C PHE A 28 -0.36 -8.47 9.29
N TYR A 29 -0.68 -9.09 10.43
CA TYR A 29 -1.82 -9.99 10.55
C TYR A 29 -3.12 -9.32 11.00
N TRP A 30 -3.08 -8.19 11.73
CA TRP A 30 -4.30 -7.59 12.28
C TRP A 30 -4.61 -6.21 11.73
N LEU A 31 -3.62 -5.31 11.71
CA LEU A 31 -3.84 -3.91 11.36
C LEU A 31 -3.88 -3.74 9.83
N LEU A 32 -2.86 -4.23 9.14
CA LEU A 32 -2.70 -4.05 7.70
C LEU A 32 -3.86 -4.65 6.89
N PRO A 33 -4.37 -5.87 7.19
CA PRO A 33 -5.40 -6.46 6.36
C PRO A 33 -6.72 -5.67 6.36
N ILE A 34 -7.07 -5.08 7.50
CA ILE A 34 -8.29 -4.28 7.64
C ILE A 34 -8.18 -2.98 6.83
N ILE A 35 -7.04 -2.29 6.91
CA ILE A 35 -6.81 -1.02 6.21
C ILE A 35 -6.89 -1.24 4.69
N ILE A 36 -6.11 -2.19 4.19
CA ILE A 36 -6.01 -2.46 2.75
C ILE A 36 -7.32 -3.02 2.18
N PHE A 37 -8.03 -3.86 2.94
CA PHE A 37 -9.32 -4.37 2.50
C PHE A 37 -10.37 -3.26 2.45
N ASN A 38 -10.43 -2.38 3.46
CA ASN A 38 -11.34 -1.23 3.47
C ASN A 38 -11.03 -0.27 2.30
N ALA A 39 -9.75 0.00 2.02
CA ALA A 39 -9.32 0.78 0.87
C ALA A 39 -9.85 0.20 -0.45
N GLY A 40 -9.75 -1.13 -0.64
CA GLY A 40 -10.32 -1.83 -1.77
C GLY A 40 -11.86 -1.78 -1.81
N TYR A 41 -12.51 -1.96 -0.67
CA TYR A 41 -13.98 -2.07 -0.56
C TYR A 41 -14.70 -0.72 -0.73
N SER A 42 -14.07 0.37 -0.32
CA SER A 42 -14.63 1.73 -0.34
C SER A 42 -14.51 2.45 -1.69
N LEU A 43 -13.89 1.82 -2.69
CA LEU A 43 -13.73 2.37 -4.04
C LEU A 43 -15.08 2.71 -4.71
N LYS A 44 -15.25 4.00 -5.05
CA LYS A 44 -16.45 4.52 -5.75
C LYS A 44 -16.48 4.02 -7.20
N ARG A 45 -17.35 3.03 -7.43
CA ARG A 45 -17.32 2.12 -8.59
C ARG A 45 -17.47 2.80 -9.95
N LYS A 46 -18.48 3.66 -10.17
CA LYS A 46 -18.79 4.16 -11.52
C LYS A 46 -17.69 5.03 -12.14
N ASP A 47 -17.13 5.97 -11.38
CA ASP A 47 -16.11 6.89 -11.93
C ASP A 47 -14.71 6.30 -11.94
N PHE A 48 -14.39 5.43 -10.97
CA PHE A 48 -13.14 4.68 -10.94
C PHE A 48 -13.02 3.77 -12.17
N PHE A 49 -14.05 2.98 -12.47
CA PHE A 49 -14.00 2.06 -13.61
C PHE A 49 -14.01 2.76 -14.97
N ARG A 50 -14.57 3.97 -15.07
CA ARG A 50 -14.52 4.76 -16.29
C ARG A 50 -13.09 5.17 -16.68
N ASN A 51 -12.21 5.39 -15.71
CA ASN A 51 -10.82 5.80 -15.93
C ASN A 51 -9.81 4.75 -15.46
N PHE A 52 -10.25 3.49 -15.33
CA PHE A 52 -9.47 2.41 -14.71
C PHE A 52 -8.08 2.25 -15.34
N THR A 53 -7.98 2.27 -16.66
CA THR A 53 -6.71 2.13 -17.39
C THR A 53 -5.73 3.24 -17.03
N THR A 54 -6.20 4.49 -16.96
CA THR A 54 -5.37 5.64 -16.59
C THR A 54 -4.93 5.56 -15.14
N ILE A 55 -5.83 5.14 -14.24
CA ILE A 55 -5.51 4.94 -12.82
C ILE A 55 -4.45 3.85 -12.67
N MET A 56 -4.60 2.71 -13.33
CA MET A 56 -3.63 1.61 -13.28
C MET A 56 -2.28 2.00 -13.87
N LEU A 57 -2.27 2.83 -14.92
CA LEU A 57 -1.04 3.38 -15.49
C LEU A 57 -0.27 4.20 -14.44
N PHE A 58 -0.93 5.16 -13.77
CA PHE A 58 -0.28 5.97 -12.74
C PHE A 58 0.09 5.16 -11.50
N ALA A 59 -0.81 4.28 -11.05
CA ALA A 59 -0.65 3.56 -9.80
C ALA A 59 0.31 2.37 -9.85
N VAL A 60 0.58 1.80 -11.03
CA VAL A 60 1.52 0.68 -11.15
C VAL A 60 2.78 1.12 -11.89
N ALA A 61 2.63 1.65 -13.11
CA ALA A 61 3.81 2.10 -13.86
C ALA A 61 4.43 3.34 -13.21
N GLY A 62 3.59 4.27 -12.75
CA GLY A 62 4.08 5.48 -12.10
C GLY A 62 4.79 5.25 -10.78
N THR A 63 4.35 4.24 -10.01
CA THR A 63 4.98 3.91 -8.73
C THR A 63 6.32 3.22 -8.93
N VAL A 64 6.42 2.32 -9.90
CA VAL A 64 7.71 1.75 -10.35
C VAL A 64 8.65 2.86 -10.81
N VAL A 65 8.22 3.76 -11.69
CA VAL A 65 9.05 4.86 -12.19
C VAL A 65 9.46 5.80 -11.05
N SER A 66 8.53 6.17 -10.17
CA SER A 66 8.80 7.04 -9.02
C SER A 66 9.77 6.41 -8.02
N ALA A 67 9.62 5.11 -7.74
CA ALA A 67 10.52 4.38 -6.84
C ALA A 67 11.93 4.26 -7.43
N LEU A 68 12.04 3.91 -8.72
CA LEU A 68 13.31 3.83 -9.42
C LEU A 68 13.98 5.20 -9.51
N ALA A 69 13.24 6.24 -9.91
CA ALA A 69 13.78 7.60 -10.02
C ALA A 69 14.27 8.11 -8.66
N TYR A 70 13.46 7.97 -7.60
CA TYR A 70 13.86 8.39 -6.26
C TYR A 70 15.09 7.60 -5.79
N GLY A 71 15.04 6.26 -5.87
CA GLY A 71 16.12 5.42 -5.39
C GLY A 71 17.43 5.58 -6.16
N LEU A 72 17.38 5.78 -7.48
CA LEU A 72 18.56 6.07 -8.28
C LEU A 72 19.14 7.44 -7.96
N LEU A 73 18.31 8.47 -7.80
CA LEU A 73 18.79 9.81 -7.41
C LEU A 73 19.42 9.80 -6.01
N THR A 74 18.82 9.09 -5.05
CA THR A 74 19.43 8.87 -3.72
C THR A 74 20.77 8.15 -3.83
N TYR A 75 20.88 7.13 -4.68
CA TYR A 75 22.15 6.44 -4.94
C TYR A 75 23.21 7.36 -5.54
N PHE A 76 22.84 8.20 -6.51
CA PHE A 76 23.78 9.18 -7.08
C PHE A 76 24.26 10.21 -6.05
N LEU A 77 23.38 10.67 -5.15
CA LEU A 77 23.78 11.57 -4.05
C LEU A 77 24.67 10.88 -3.01
N TYR A 78 24.47 9.58 -2.79
CA TYR A 78 25.39 8.76 -1.99
C TYR A 78 26.77 8.69 -2.64
N LEU A 79 26.85 8.41 -3.96
CA LEU A 79 28.12 8.40 -4.70
C LEU A 79 28.82 9.77 -4.71
N ALA A 80 28.04 10.86 -4.74
CA ALA A 80 28.54 12.23 -4.63
C ALA A 80 29.02 12.61 -3.21
N GLY A 81 28.86 11.72 -2.22
CA GLY A 81 29.29 11.94 -0.84
C GLY A 81 28.38 12.88 -0.02
N VAL A 82 27.22 13.23 -0.56
CA VAL A 82 26.21 14.06 0.11
C VAL A 82 25.48 13.23 1.17
N ILE A 83 25.07 12.01 0.80
CA ILE A 83 24.46 11.03 1.72
C ILE A 83 25.56 10.07 2.18
N ARG A 84 25.67 9.84 3.48
CA ARG A 84 26.78 9.10 4.09
C ARG A 84 26.34 7.82 4.79
N HIS A 85 25.07 7.72 5.16
CA HIS A 85 24.54 6.63 5.97
C HIS A 85 23.69 5.61 5.18
N LEU A 86 24.25 5.03 4.11
CA LEU A 86 23.70 3.83 3.44
C LEU A 86 24.53 2.57 3.80
N SER A 87 23.96 1.38 3.64
CA SER A 87 24.73 0.15 3.78
C SER A 87 25.87 0.12 2.77
N LYS A 88 27.05 -0.32 3.23
CA LYS A 88 28.22 -0.48 2.38
C LYS A 88 28.12 -1.70 1.45
N GLU A 89 27.28 -2.67 1.81
CA GLU A 89 27.18 -3.95 1.09
C GLU A 89 26.29 -3.84 -0.15
N ALA A 90 25.18 -3.11 -0.06
CA ALA A 90 24.21 -2.98 -1.15
C ALA A 90 23.58 -1.57 -1.24
N PRO A 91 24.37 -0.50 -1.41
CA PRO A 91 23.87 0.87 -1.36
C PRO A 91 22.81 1.17 -2.45
N LEU A 92 22.91 0.56 -3.62
CA LEU A 92 21.90 0.72 -4.67
C LEU A 92 20.55 0.10 -4.27
N LEU A 93 20.57 -1.04 -3.60
CA LEU A 93 19.33 -1.75 -3.29
C LEU A 93 18.62 -1.12 -2.10
N ASP A 94 19.38 -0.68 -1.09
CA ASP A 94 18.86 0.12 0.02
C ASP A 94 18.18 1.40 -0.49
N SER A 95 18.79 2.09 -1.47
CA SER A 95 18.20 3.31 -2.03
C SER A 95 16.94 3.02 -2.84
N LEU A 96 16.89 1.91 -3.60
CA LEU A 96 15.70 1.45 -4.31
C LEU A 96 14.57 1.05 -3.36
N MET A 97 14.90 0.35 -2.26
CA MET A 97 13.96 0.03 -1.18
C MET A 97 13.38 1.30 -0.55
N PHE A 98 14.23 2.29 -0.28
CA PHE A 98 13.79 3.59 0.23
C PHE A 98 12.90 4.34 -0.79
N GLY A 99 13.24 4.28 -2.07
CA GLY A 99 12.41 4.79 -3.16
C GLY A 99 11.03 4.12 -3.23
N ALA A 100 10.97 2.79 -3.06
CA ALA A 100 9.71 2.06 -3.00
C ALA A 100 8.84 2.53 -1.82
N LEU A 101 9.43 2.69 -0.63
CA LEU A 101 8.70 3.17 0.56
C LEU A 101 8.10 4.58 0.37
N ILE A 102 8.86 5.50 -0.23
CA ILE A 102 8.42 6.89 -0.47
C ILE A 102 7.47 7.00 -1.68
N SER A 103 7.40 5.98 -2.53
CA SER A 103 6.54 6.00 -3.71
C SER A 103 5.04 5.92 -3.37
N ALA A 104 4.67 5.33 -2.23
CA ALA A 104 3.30 5.33 -1.71
C ALA A 104 2.82 6.76 -1.40
N ILE A 105 1.53 7.06 -1.65
CA ILE A 105 0.95 8.40 -1.43
C ILE A 105 -0.31 8.26 -0.59
N ASP A 106 -0.42 9.09 0.43
CA ASP A 106 -1.68 9.33 1.13
C ASP A 106 -2.21 10.75 0.82
N PRO A 107 -3.25 10.89 -0.05
CA PRO A 107 -3.74 12.19 -0.47
C PRO A 107 -4.90 12.69 0.41
N VAL A 108 -5.17 12.11 1.59
CA VAL A 108 -6.35 12.49 2.41
C VAL A 108 -6.45 14.00 2.63
N ALA A 109 -5.35 14.67 2.98
CA ALA A 109 -5.32 16.13 3.16
C ALA A 109 -5.50 16.91 1.85
N THR A 110 -5.03 16.38 0.72
CA THR A 110 -5.19 17.02 -0.59
C THR A 110 -6.61 16.84 -1.11
N LEU A 111 -7.21 15.66 -0.90
CA LEU A 111 -8.56 15.34 -1.30
C LEU A 111 -9.61 16.17 -0.54
N SER A 112 -9.37 16.49 0.73
CA SER A 112 -10.26 17.41 1.47
C SER A 112 -10.25 18.81 0.86
N ILE A 113 -9.06 19.34 0.55
CA ILE A 113 -8.93 20.65 -0.12
C ILE A 113 -9.58 20.62 -1.51
N PHE A 114 -9.43 19.54 -2.26
CA PHE A 114 -10.07 19.39 -3.57
C PHE A 114 -11.60 19.44 -3.51
N GLN A 115 -12.20 18.94 -2.43
CA GLN A 115 -13.63 19.06 -2.21
C GLN A 115 -14.03 20.51 -1.91
N ASP A 116 -13.25 21.20 -1.07
CA ASP A 116 -13.48 22.60 -0.70
C ASP A 116 -13.38 23.56 -1.89
N VAL A 117 -12.43 23.32 -2.79
CA VAL A 117 -12.25 24.15 -4.01
C VAL A 117 -13.06 23.67 -5.21
N HIS A 118 -13.92 22.65 -5.03
CA HIS A 118 -14.73 22.04 -6.10
C HIS A 118 -13.90 21.63 -7.33
N ALA A 119 -12.78 20.94 -7.08
CA ALA A 119 -11.91 20.45 -8.14
C ALA A 119 -12.66 19.51 -9.11
N PRO A 120 -12.23 19.40 -10.38
CA PRO A 120 -12.86 18.52 -11.35
C PRO A 120 -12.95 17.07 -10.84
N THR A 121 -14.11 16.45 -10.99
CA THR A 121 -14.36 15.07 -10.52
C THR A 121 -13.40 14.06 -11.12
N LEU A 122 -12.93 14.28 -12.35
CA LEU A 122 -11.90 13.45 -12.97
C LEU A 122 -10.61 13.47 -12.15
N LEU A 123 -10.11 14.65 -11.78
CA LEU A 123 -8.86 14.79 -11.02
C LEU A 123 -8.99 14.14 -9.65
N TYR A 124 -10.11 14.38 -8.96
CA TYR A 124 -10.41 13.76 -7.67
C TYR A 124 -10.35 12.23 -7.75
N ASN A 125 -11.01 11.64 -8.76
CA ASN A 125 -11.07 10.19 -8.92
C ASN A 125 -9.74 9.57 -9.36
N LEU A 126 -8.95 10.29 -10.17
CA LEU A 126 -7.61 9.83 -10.57
C LEU A 126 -6.67 9.78 -9.36
N VAL A 127 -6.60 10.86 -8.57
CA VAL A 127 -5.72 10.93 -7.39
C VAL A 127 -6.13 9.92 -6.32
N LEU A 128 -7.44 9.81 -6.04
CA LEU A 128 -7.95 8.80 -5.12
C LEU A 128 -7.66 7.37 -5.59
N GLY A 129 -7.86 7.10 -6.89
CA GLY A 129 -7.58 5.78 -7.44
C GLY A 129 -6.08 5.44 -7.43
N GLU A 130 -5.24 6.42 -7.75
CA GLU A 130 -3.78 6.30 -7.71
C GLU A 130 -3.32 5.93 -6.30
N SER A 131 -3.72 6.67 -5.27
CA SER A 131 -3.28 6.41 -3.90
C SER A 131 -3.66 5.02 -3.40
N LEU A 132 -4.89 4.59 -3.66
CA LEU A 132 -5.39 3.30 -3.17
C LEU A 132 -4.65 2.11 -3.78
N VAL A 133 -4.35 2.17 -5.08
CA VAL A 133 -3.64 1.08 -5.79
C VAL A 133 -2.12 1.17 -5.58
N ASN A 134 -1.59 2.40 -5.47
CA ASN A 134 -0.17 2.66 -5.28
C ASN A 134 0.35 2.01 -3.99
N ASP A 135 -0.35 2.13 -2.87
CA ASP A 135 0.08 1.54 -1.60
C ASP A 135 0.36 0.04 -1.72
N ALA A 136 -0.53 -0.70 -2.39
CA ALA A 136 -0.33 -2.12 -2.66
C ALA A 136 0.88 -2.34 -3.58
N SER A 137 1.03 -1.55 -4.65
CA SER A 137 2.15 -1.67 -5.60
C SER A 137 3.51 -1.38 -4.95
N ALA A 138 3.59 -0.36 -4.09
CA ALA A 138 4.80 0.07 -3.39
C ALA A 138 5.29 -1.02 -2.42
N ILE A 139 4.36 -1.68 -1.71
CA ILE A 139 4.71 -2.79 -0.82
C ILE A 139 5.24 -4.00 -1.61
N VAL A 140 4.60 -4.35 -2.74
CA VAL A 140 5.10 -5.46 -3.60
C VAL A 140 6.48 -5.12 -4.15
N LEU A 141 6.69 -3.89 -4.60
CA LEU A 141 7.99 -3.42 -5.09
C LEU A 141 9.05 -3.49 -4.00
N PHE A 142 8.74 -3.02 -2.79
CA PHE A 142 9.63 -3.09 -1.64
C PHE A 142 10.02 -4.54 -1.30
N ARG A 143 9.06 -5.46 -1.23
CA ARG A 143 9.33 -6.89 -0.97
C ARG A 143 10.20 -7.52 -2.06
N THR A 144 10.02 -7.10 -3.31
CA THR A 144 10.83 -7.57 -4.44
C THR A 144 12.29 -7.12 -4.28
N PHE A 145 12.53 -5.88 -3.89
CA PHE A 145 13.88 -5.41 -3.61
C PHE A 145 14.51 -6.12 -2.40
N VAL A 146 13.74 -6.39 -1.34
CA VAL A 146 14.21 -7.19 -0.19
C VAL A 146 14.60 -8.60 -0.63
N SER A 147 13.79 -9.27 -1.46
CA SER A 147 14.12 -10.62 -1.95
C SER A 147 15.38 -10.60 -2.78
N ILE A 148 15.56 -9.61 -3.66
CA ILE A 148 16.77 -9.45 -4.47
C ILE A 148 18.01 -9.33 -3.57
N GLN A 149 17.92 -8.60 -2.45
CA GLN A 149 19.05 -8.44 -1.52
C GLN A 149 19.49 -9.77 -0.93
N CYS A 150 18.51 -10.59 -0.54
CA CYS A 150 18.75 -11.92 0.02
C CYS A 150 19.37 -12.88 -1.00
N PHE A 151 18.94 -12.82 -2.26
CA PHE A 151 19.45 -13.69 -3.33
C PHE A 151 20.80 -13.22 -3.89
N SER A 152 21.02 -11.91 -4.05
CA SER A 152 22.28 -11.34 -4.52
C SER A 152 23.45 -11.62 -3.58
N SER A 153 23.19 -11.82 -2.28
CA SER A 153 24.20 -12.27 -1.31
C SER A 153 24.71 -13.69 -1.60
N LYS A 154 23.96 -14.50 -2.37
CA LYS A 154 24.29 -15.91 -2.66
C LYS A 154 24.85 -16.17 -4.07
N TYR A 155 24.65 -15.28 -5.04
CA TYR A 155 25.04 -15.50 -6.45
C TYR A 155 25.65 -14.25 -7.10
N ASN A 156 26.71 -14.45 -7.90
CA ASN A 156 27.57 -13.37 -8.44
C ASN A 156 27.11 -12.77 -9.79
N ASP A 157 26.03 -13.26 -10.41
CA ASP A 157 25.55 -12.73 -11.70
C ASP A 157 24.33 -11.81 -11.54
N THR A 158 24.58 -10.51 -11.46
CA THR A 158 23.56 -9.51 -11.19
C THR A 158 22.61 -9.27 -12.36
N ARG A 159 23.04 -9.46 -13.62
CA ARG A 159 22.23 -9.12 -14.81
C ARG A 159 21.16 -10.16 -15.11
N ALA A 160 21.48 -11.43 -14.95
CA ALA A 160 20.50 -12.51 -15.08
C ALA A 160 19.43 -12.45 -13.97
N LEU A 161 19.82 -12.01 -12.76
CA LEU A 161 18.90 -11.83 -11.63
C LEU A 161 17.87 -10.74 -11.91
N PHE A 162 18.28 -9.53 -12.32
CA PHE A 162 17.33 -8.44 -12.61
C PHE A 162 16.24 -8.79 -13.66
N HIS A 163 16.59 -9.54 -14.71
CA HIS A 163 15.61 -9.98 -15.71
C HIS A 163 14.68 -11.07 -15.18
N CYS A 164 15.18 -12.01 -14.39
CA CYS A 164 14.36 -13.05 -13.77
C CYS A 164 13.38 -12.43 -12.75
N ASP A 165 13.84 -11.45 -11.98
CA ASP A 165 13.09 -10.86 -10.87
C ASP A 165 11.99 -9.90 -11.34
N THR A 166 12.20 -9.19 -12.46
CA THR A 166 11.14 -8.38 -13.10
C THR A 166 10.00 -9.25 -13.61
N VAL A 167 10.31 -10.39 -14.23
CA VAL A 167 9.30 -11.38 -14.65
C VAL A 167 8.60 -11.96 -13.42
N GLN A 168 9.35 -12.30 -12.36
CA GLN A 168 8.77 -12.80 -11.11
C GLN A 168 7.83 -11.79 -10.46
N PHE A 169 8.18 -10.50 -10.42
CA PHE A 169 7.29 -9.44 -9.95
C PHE A 169 5.98 -9.40 -10.75
N CYS A 170 6.06 -9.46 -12.08
CA CYS A 170 4.88 -9.49 -12.94
C CYS A 170 4.01 -10.73 -12.67
N VAL A 171 4.62 -11.91 -12.56
CA VAL A 171 3.92 -13.17 -12.29
C VAL A 171 3.25 -13.14 -10.92
N ILE A 172 3.98 -12.74 -9.86
CA ILE A 172 3.43 -12.63 -8.50
C ILE A 172 2.28 -11.62 -8.49
N SER A 173 2.44 -10.46 -9.12
CA SER A 173 1.39 -9.43 -9.17
C SER A 173 0.12 -9.96 -9.86
N VAL A 174 0.24 -10.58 -11.04
CA VAL A 174 -0.90 -11.12 -11.79
C VAL A 174 -1.56 -12.28 -11.03
N ALA A 175 -0.77 -13.20 -10.47
CA ALA A 175 -1.28 -14.34 -9.71
C ALA A 175 -1.98 -13.90 -8.41
N SER A 176 -1.42 -12.92 -7.68
CA SER A 176 -2.06 -12.32 -6.51
C SER A 176 -3.39 -11.65 -6.85
N THR A 177 -3.42 -10.86 -7.93
CA THR A 177 -4.66 -10.23 -8.40
C THR A 177 -5.70 -11.29 -8.74
N ALA A 178 -5.32 -12.35 -9.48
CA ALA A 178 -6.21 -13.46 -9.83
C ALA A 178 -6.75 -14.18 -8.58
N LEU A 179 -5.88 -14.45 -7.58
CA LEU A 179 -6.28 -15.04 -6.31
C LEU A 179 -7.34 -14.19 -5.59
N GLY A 180 -7.11 -12.87 -5.51
CA GLY A 180 -8.06 -11.93 -4.92
C GLY A 180 -9.43 -11.97 -5.60
N PHE A 181 -9.46 -12.03 -6.94
CA PHE A 181 -10.69 -12.19 -7.71
C PHE A 181 -11.38 -13.53 -7.43
N VAL A 182 -10.65 -14.64 -7.39
CA VAL A 182 -11.25 -15.96 -7.14
C VAL A 182 -11.89 -16.01 -5.76
N VAL A 183 -11.18 -15.59 -4.71
CA VAL A 183 -11.68 -15.64 -3.32
C VAL A 183 -12.93 -14.75 -3.14
N SER A 184 -12.92 -13.55 -3.71
CA SER A 184 -14.07 -12.64 -3.65
C SER A 184 -15.27 -13.12 -4.48
N LEU A 185 -15.05 -13.73 -5.65
CA LEU A 185 -16.14 -14.34 -6.43
C LEU A 185 -16.78 -15.51 -5.70
N LEU A 186 -15.98 -16.34 -5.02
CA LEU A 186 -16.49 -17.40 -4.15
C LEU A 186 -17.29 -16.81 -2.98
N CYS A 187 -16.81 -15.74 -2.35
CA CYS A 187 -17.55 -15.03 -1.30
C CYS A 187 -18.88 -14.49 -1.84
N ALA A 188 -18.88 -13.80 -2.98
CA ALA A 188 -20.07 -13.26 -3.61
C ALA A 188 -21.08 -14.35 -4.01
N LEU A 189 -20.59 -15.52 -4.43
CA LEU A 189 -21.41 -16.69 -4.74
C LEU A 189 -22.07 -17.25 -3.47
N VAL A 190 -21.32 -17.40 -2.37
CA VAL A 190 -21.87 -17.80 -1.07
C VAL A 190 -22.93 -16.81 -0.59
N LEU A 191 -22.65 -15.50 -0.67
CA LEU A 191 -23.60 -14.45 -0.33
C LEU A 191 -24.87 -14.48 -1.19
N LYS A 192 -24.78 -14.96 -2.44
CA LYS A 192 -25.95 -15.14 -3.31
C LYS A 192 -26.84 -16.31 -2.88
N PHE A 193 -26.25 -17.37 -2.33
CA PHE A 193 -26.97 -18.55 -1.85
C PHE A 193 -27.56 -18.38 -0.45
N ILE A 194 -26.94 -17.54 0.38
CA ILE A 194 -27.51 -17.09 1.64
C ILE A 194 -28.67 -16.15 1.28
N ASP A 195 -29.88 -16.69 1.24
CA ASP A 195 -31.14 -15.98 0.96
C ASP A 195 -31.13 -14.61 1.66
N SER A 196 -31.14 -13.50 0.91
CA SER A 196 -30.84 -12.11 1.37
C SER A 196 -31.90 -11.50 2.31
N LYS A 197 -32.42 -12.30 3.25
CA LYS A 197 -33.28 -11.85 4.34
C LYS A 197 -32.43 -11.11 5.36
N SER A 198 -32.95 -9.96 5.81
CA SER A 198 -32.25 -9.05 6.74
C SER A 198 -31.80 -9.70 8.07
N GLU A 199 -32.35 -10.87 8.44
CA GLU A 199 -31.95 -11.60 9.65
C GLU A 199 -30.49 -12.07 9.64
N TYR A 200 -29.89 -12.30 8.47
CA TYR A 200 -28.53 -12.85 8.36
C TYR A 200 -27.44 -11.80 8.11
N ALA A 201 -27.74 -10.51 8.26
CA ALA A 201 -26.79 -9.42 7.98
C ALA A 201 -25.45 -9.54 8.73
N LYS A 202 -25.47 -10.08 9.95
CA LYS A 202 -24.25 -10.34 10.75
C LYS A 202 -23.35 -11.40 10.10
N PHE A 203 -23.93 -12.45 9.54
CA PHE A 203 -23.20 -13.51 8.85
C PHE A 203 -22.63 -13.02 7.52
N GLU A 204 -23.41 -12.24 6.76
CA GLU A 204 -22.94 -11.63 5.51
C GLU A 204 -21.70 -10.76 5.76
N LEU A 205 -21.72 -9.91 6.79
CA LEU A 205 -20.57 -9.11 7.19
C LEU A 205 -19.36 -9.99 7.58
N ALA A 206 -19.59 -11.03 8.38
CA ALA A 206 -18.53 -11.95 8.80
C ALA A 206 -17.88 -12.64 7.59
N PHE A 207 -18.66 -13.08 6.60
CA PHE A 207 -18.13 -13.69 5.37
C PHE A 207 -17.29 -12.70 4.54
N ILE A 208 -17.73 -11.45 4.43
CA ILE A 208 -16.96 -10.39 3.75
C ILE A 208 -15.59 -10.21 4.43
N LEU A 209 -15.56 -10.10 5.77
CA LEU A 209 -14.30 -9.99 6.53
C LEU A 209 -13.44 -11.24 6.41
N ILE A 210 -14.01 -12.44 6.57
CA ILE A 210 -13.28 -13.70 6.45
C ILE A 210 -12.65 -13.83 5.06
N SER A 211 -13.36 -13.45 4.00
CA SER A 211 -12.82 -13.51 2.64
C SER A 211 -11.56 -12.64 2.45
N ALA A 212 -11.45 -11.54 3.20
CA ALA A 212 -10.26 -10.70 3.23
C ALA A 212 -9.07 -11.48 3.79
N TYR A 213 -9.23 -12.06 4.99
CA TYR A 213 -8.18 -12.83 5.66
C TYR A 213 -7.81 -14.11 4.91
N VAL A 214 -8.78 -14.78 4.29
CA VAL A 214 -8.52 -15.97 3.44
C VAL A 214 -7.68 -15.58 2.23
N ALA A 215 -8.01 -14.47 1.54
CA ALA A 215 -7.23 -14.01 0.40
C ALA A 215 -5.78 -13.66 0.80
N TYR A 216 -5.60 -13.03 1.97
CA TYR A 216 -4.27 -12.74 2.51
C TYR A 216 -3.49 -14.01 2.86
N ALA A 217 -4.09 -14.91 3.65
CA ALA A 217 -3.44 -16.12 4.13
C ALA A 217 -3.07 -17.08 2.99
N VAL A 218 -3.99 -17.32 2.05
CA VAL A 218 -3.70 -18.16 0.88
C VAL A 218 -2.64 -17.50 -0.01
N GLY A 219 -2.65 -16.18 -0.13
CA GLY A 219 -1.61 -15.44 -0.85
C GLY A 219 -0.23 -15.69 -0.27
N GLU A 220 -0.05 -15.51 1.04
CA GLU A 220 1.24 -15.76 1.69
C GLU A 220 1.63 -17.26 1.64
N LEU A 221 0.69 -18.19 1.79
CA LEU A 221 0.96 -19.64 1.69
C LEU A 221 1.47 -20.06 0.30
N LEU A 222 0.95 -19.42 -0.76
CA LEU A 222 1.39 -19.67 -2.14
C LEU A 222 2.65 -18.87 -2.52
N SER A 223 3.30 -18.20 -1.56
CA SER A 223 4.43 -17.28 -1.81
C SER A 223 4.08 -16.16 -2.81
N LEU A 224 2.80 -15.79 -2.86
CA LEU A 224 2.28 -14.64 -3.59
C LEU A 224 2.21 -13.42 -2.66
N SER A 225 1.90 -12.24 -3.20
CA SER A 225 1.61 -11.07 -2.36
C SER A 225 0.21 -11.20 -1.73
N GLY A 226 0.15 -11.54 -0.43
CA GLY A 226 -1.11 -11.58 0.32
C GLY A 226 -1.81 -10.23 0.36
N ILE A 227 -1.03 -9.15 0.46
CA ILE A 227 -1.53 -7.76 0.52
C ILE A 227 -2.20 -7.36 -0.79
N MET A 228 -1.59 -7.72 -1.93
CA MET A 228 -2.17 -7.45 -3.25
C MET A 228 -3.44 -8.28 -3.47
N SER A 229 -3.42 -9.56 -3.07
CA SER A 229 -4.58 -10.44 -3.17
C SER A 229 -5.76 -9.93 -2.34
N LEU A 230 -5.49 -9.46 -1.13
CA LEU A 230 -6.44 -8.83 -0.22
C LEU A 230 -7.06 -7.56 -0.80
N PHE A 231 -6.24 -6.67 -1.39
CA PHE A 231 -6.72 -5.43 -2.01
C PHE A 231 -7.70 -5.71 -3.16
N PHE A 232 -7.34 -6.59 -4.08
CA PHE A 232 -8.22 -6.98 -5.19
C PHE A 232 -9.45 -7.77 -4.73
N CYS A 233 -9.33 -8.56 -3.66
CA CYS A 233 -10.48 -9.18 -2.99
C CYS A 233 -11.47 -8.11 -2.50
N GLY A 234 -10.98 -7.03 -1.88
CA GLY A 234 -11.79 -5.88 -1.46
C GLY A 234 -12.51 -5.19 -2.63
N ILE A 235 -11.80 -4.91 -3.72
CA ILE A 235 -12.37 -4.30 -4.94
C ILE A 235 -13.49 -5.17 -5.52
N CYS A 236 -13.23 -6.47 -5.65
CA CYS A 236 -14.18 -7.40 -6.26
C CYS A 236 -15.37 -7.67 -5.34
N ASN A 237 -15.18 -7.74 -4.01
CA ASN A 237 -16.28 -7.81 -3.04
C ASN A 237 -17.12 -6.53 -3.03
N ALA A 238 -16.52 -5.36 -3.22
CA ALA A 238 -17.30 -4.16 -3.47
C ALA A 238 -18.13 -4.34 -4.75
N HIS A 239 -17.54 -4.81 -5.85
CA HIS A 239 -18.27 -4.91 -7.10
C HIS A 239 -19.36 -5.99 -7.13
N TYR A 240 -19.15 -7.16 -6.55
CA TYR A 240 -20.09 -8.30 -6.62
C TYR A 240 -20.75 -8.61 -5.28
N GLY A 241 -19.95 -8.75 -4.21
CA GLY A 241 -20.43 -9.08 -2.87
C GLY A 241 -21.46 -8.07 -2.34
N TYR A 242 -21.19 -6.77 -2.47
CA TYR A 242 -22.06 -5.70 -2.01
C TYR A 242 -23.47 -5.74 -2.61
N TYR A 243 -23.63 -6.18 -3.86
CA TYR A 243 -24.96 -6.26 -4.49
C TYR A 243 -25.73 -7.50 -4.08
N ASN A 244 -25.02 -8.59 -3.75
CA ASN A 244 -25.62 -9.83 -3.26
C ASN A 244 -25.97 -9.77 -1.77
N SER A 245 -25.46 -8.79 -1.02
CA SER A 245 -25.79 -8.60 0.39
C SER A 245 -27.15 -7.90 0.63
N SER A 246 -27.73 -8.14 1.79
CA SER A 246 -28.91 -7.43 2.32
C SER A 246 -28.63 -5.94 2.57
N GLN A 247 -29.67 -5.10 2.61
CA GLN A 247 -29.50 -3.66 2.89
C GLN A 247 -28.88 -3.37 4.26
N ALA A 248 -29.28 -4.13 5.28
CA ALA A 248 -28.71 -4.03 6.61
C ALA A 248 -27.19 -4.33 6.61
N SER A 249 -26.76 -5.35 5.86
CA SER A 249 -25.33 -5.69 5.70
C SER A 249 -24.56 -4.68 4.88
N LYS A 250 -25.16 -4.06 3.85
CA LYS A 250 -24.50 -2.98 3.08
C LYS A 250 -24.15 -1.79 3.96
N ILE A 251 -25.09 -1.39 4.83
CA ILE A 251 -24.87 -0.30 5.78
C ILE A 251 -23.87 -0.75 6.86
N GLY A 252 -24.08 -1.93 7.44
CA GLY A 252 -23.24 -2.49 8.50
C GLY A 252 -21.79 -2.69 8.08
N SER A 253 -21.54 -3.29 6.90
CA SER A 253 -20.19 -3.52 6.37
C SER A 253 -19.43 -2.23 6.12
N ARG A 254 -20.10 -1.21 5.56
CA ARG A 254 -19.46 0.08 5.32
C ARG A 254 -19.02 0.75 6.62
N TYR A 255 -19.91 0.91 7.58
CA TYR A 255 -19.56 1.53 8.86
C TYR A 255 -18.55 0.71 9.66
N ALA A 256 -18.68 -0.62 9.67
CA ALA A 256 -17.76 -1.49 10.39
C ALA A 256 -16.35 -1.43 9.79
N LEU A 257 -16.21 -1.52 8.47
CA LEU A 257 -14.91 -1.46 7.79
C LEU A 257 -14.27 -0.08 7.89
N GLU A 258 -15.04 1.00 7.70
CA GLU A 258 -14.55 2.37 7.87
C GLU A 258 -14.06 2.61 9.30
N ALA A 259 -14.83 2.20 10.32
CA ALA A 259 -14.45 2.35 11.72
C ALA A 259 -13.23 1.51 12.11
N LEU A 260 -13.17 0.25 11.67
CA LEU A 260 -12.04 -0.63 11.95
C LEU A 260 -10.75 -0.15 11.26
N SER A 261 -10.84 0.32 10.00
CA SER A 261 -9.71 0.91 9.28
C SER A 261 -9.20 2.16 9.98
N PHE A 262 -10.10 3.06 10.37
CA PHE A 262 -9.75 4.29 11.07
C PHE A 262 -9.05 4.01 12.42
N LEU A 263 -9.56 3.05 13.18
CA LEU A 263 -8.89 2.62 14.42
C LEU A 263 -7.51 2.03 14.14
N ALA A 264 -7.39 1.16 13.12
CA ALA A 264 -6.11 0.57 12.73
C ALA A 264 -5.09 1.64 12.31
N GLU A 265 -5.50 2.64 11.52
CA GLU A 265 -4.67 3.79 11.13
C GLU A 265 -4.20 4.61 12.35
N ILE A 266 -5.09 4.89 13.31
CA ILE A 266 -4.72 5.57 14.56
C ILE A 266 -3.65 4.77 15.31
N PHE A 267 -3.82 3.45 15.42
CA PHE A 267 -2.82 2.60 16.06
C PHE A 267 -1.49 2.65 15.31
N VAL A 268 -1.48 2.51 13.98
CA VAL A 268 -0.27 2.59 13.16
C VAL A 268 0.46 3.92 13.35
N PHE A 269 -0.24 5.05 13.26
CA PHE A 269 0.37 6.37 13.49
C PHE A 269 0.77 6.62 14.94
N GLY A 270 0.11 5.98 15.90
CA GLY A 270 0.48 5.99 17.32
C GLY A 270 1.80 5.25 17.55
N TYR A 271 1.89 4.01 17.04
CA TYR A 271 3.08 3.18 17.12
C TYR A 271 4.29 3.82 16.42
N LEU A 272 4.11 4.34 15.20
CA LEU A 272 5.18 5.05 14.48
C LEU A 272 5.69 6.24 15.29
N GLY A 273 4.79 7.05 15.88
CA GLY A 273 5.17 8.17 16.74
C GLY A 273 5.97 7.74 17.97
N MET A 274 5.60 6.61 18.58
CA MET A 274 6.32 6.05 19.73
C MET A 274 7.73 5.57 19.34
N GLN A 275 7.87 4.89 18.19
CA GLN A 275 9.15 4.39 17.69
C GLN A 275 10.15 5.52 17.34
N VAL A 276 9.65 6.70 16.93
CA VAL A 276 10.51 7.87 16.71
C VAL A 276 11.28 8.28 17.98
N VAL A 277 10.75 8.02 19.19
CA VAL A 277 11.42 8.39 20.44
C VAL A 277 12.23 7.24 21.04
N LEU A 278 11.76 6.00 20.84
CA LEU A 278 12.37 4.80 21.41
C LEU A 278 13.59 4.32 20.63
N LEU A 279 13.61 4.47 19.30
CA LEU A 279 14.73 4.06 18.46
C LEU A 279 15.87 5.09 18.47
N ASP A 280 17.11 4.61 18.44
CA ASP A 280 18.28 5.47 18.24
C ASP A 280 18.44 5.81 16.76
N HIS A 281 18.10 7.06 16.41
CA HIS A 281 18.18 7.56 15.04
C HIS A 281 19.58 8.07 14.70
N LYS A 282 20.11 7.59 13.57
CA LYS A 282 21.29 8.21 12.94
C LYS A 282 20.81 9.20 11.91
N PHE A 283 20.96 10.49 12.22
CA PHE A 283 20.52 11.56 11.33
C PHE A 283 21.53 11.80 10.21
N ASP A 284 21.08 11.67 8.96
CA ASP A 284 21.83 12.07 7.78
C ASP A 284 21.27 13.40 7.24
N THR A 285 22.00 14.48 7.46
CA THR A 285 21.58 15.83 7.04
C THR A 285 21.47 15.96 5.52
N GLY A 286 22.30 15.23 4.77
CA GLY A 286 22.25 15.20 3.31
C GLY A 286 20.96 14.56 2.81
N LEU A 287 20.54 13.45 3.42
CA LEU A 287 19.28 12.79 3.10
C LEU A 287 18.08 13.69 3.45
N ILE A 288 18.06 14.30 4.63
CA ILE A 288 16.94 15.14 5.08
C ILE A 288 16.74 16.35 4.16
N LEU A 289 17.82 17.06 3.82
CA LEU A 289 17.74 18.25 2.97
C LEU A 289 17.40 17.90 1.51
N SER A 290 17.88 16.75 1.02
CA SER A 290 17.60 16.31 -0.36
C SER A 290 16.24 15.63 -0.52
N ALA A 291 15.60 15.15 0.55
CA ALA A 291 14.37 14.36 0.48
C ALA A 291 13.22 15.07 -0.26
N ILE A 292 12.97 16.35 0.04
CA ILE A 292 11.89 17.12 -0.60
C ILE A 292 12.20 17.36 -2.09
N PRO A 293 13.37 17.91 -2.48
CA PRO A 293 13.74 18.05 -3.89
C PRO A 293 13.67 16.72 -4.66
N LEU A 294 14.20 15.64 -4.10
CA LEU A 294 14.17 14.31 -4.72
C LEU A 294 12.74 13.82 -4.95
N CYS A 295 11.85 14.04 -3.98
CA CYS A 295 10.45 13.66 -4.09
C CYS A 295 9.77 14.45 -5.24
N LEU A 296 9.99 15.76 -5.30
CA LEU A 296 9.43 16.60 -6.37
C LEU A 296 9.93 16.20 -7.76
N ILE A 297 11.24 15.95 -7.90
CA ILE A 297 11.85 15.54 -9.17
C ILE A 297 11.33 14.16 -9.58
N SER A 298 11.32 13.19 -8.67
CA SER A 298 10.81 11.85 -8.94
C SER A 298 9.34 11.88 -9.37
N ARG A 299 8.50 12.68 -8.69
CA ARG A 299 7.10 12.88 -9.07
C ARG A 299 6.95 13.53 -10.43
N ALA A 300 7.76 14.52 -10.77
CA ALA A 300 7.74 15.14 -12.09
C ALA A 300 8.10 14.14 -13.20
N ILE A 301 9.14 13.33 -12.99
CA ILE A 301 9.58 12.29 -13.93
C ILE A 301 8.49 11.23 -14.15
N ASN A 302 7.70 10.93 -13.13
CA ASN A 302 6.56 10.02 -13.23
C ASN A 302 5.37 10.68 -13.97
N ILE A 303 4.85 11.81 -13.46
CA ILE A 303 3.54 12.33 -13.85
C ILE A 303 3.52 12.94 -15.26
N PHE A 304 4.55 13.69 -15.68
CA PHE A 304 4.52 14.37 -16.98
C PHE A 304 4.59 13.39 -18.17
N PRO A 305 5.50 12.39 -18.19
CA PRO A 305 5.55 11.42 -19.27
C PRO A 305 4.31 10.52 -19.31
N LEU A 306 3.81 10.08 -18.15
CA LEU A 306 2.62 9.20 -18.11
C LEU A 306 1.34 9.94 -18.48
N SER A 307 1.19 11.22 -18.11
CA SER A 307 0.05 12.02 -18.55
C SER A 307 0.08 12.26 -20.06
N TRP A 308 1.26 12.50 -20.65
CA TRP A 308 1.41 12.56 -22.11
C TRP A 308 1.02 11.24 -22.78
N LEU A 309 1.44 10.10 -22.23
CA LEU A 309 1.07 8.79 -22.74
C LEU A 309 -0.44 8.52 -22.63
N ALA A 310 -1.04 8.87 -21.49
CA ALA A 310 -2.48 8.72 -21.27
C ALA A 310 -3.32 9.59 -22.23
N ASN A 311 -2.83 10.78 -22.56
CA ASN A 311 -3.49 11.69 -23.50
C ASN A 311 -3.40 11.23 -24.96
N LYS A 312 -2.42 10.39 -25.32
CA LYS A 312 -2.37 9.77 -26.66
C LYS A 312 -3.40 8.66 -26.86
N GLY A 313 -3.89 8.07 -25.78
CA GLY A 313 -4.89 7.00 -25.80
C GLY A 313 -6.34 7.49 -25.75
N ARG A 314 -6.57 8.81 -25.84
CA ARG A 314 -7.88 9.47 -25.88
C ARG A 314 -8.06 10.16 -27.21
#